data_AF-A0A1Y3TK42-F1
#
_entry.id   AF-A0A1Y3TK42-F1
#
_cell.length_a   1.000
_cell.length_b   1.000
_cell.length_c   1.000
_cell.angle_alpha   90.00
_cell.angle_beta   90.00
_cell.angle_gamma   90.00
#
_symmetry.space_group_name_H-M   'P 1'
#
loop_
_entity.id
_entity.type
_entity.pdbx_description
1 polymer ?
#
loop_
_entity_poly.entity_id
_entity_poly.type
_entity_poly.pdbx_seq_one_letter_code
_entity_poly.pdbx_strand_id
1 'polypeptide(L)'
;MWYNDCIYLRKNNRILPEISLFKSYTIYSQMCVCAEVYADKRDFYKKYCRYRDKIQKDKGCISMKRIYYVTANPQKVKEVKQIFELHGMDYEVIQFEKEILEVQSLEKKDVLRDKIKQAYRELQRPLITDITSIYLEKLRELPGSLSSVFFEVMGNEVIIKYFKGSRAKVSTSLAYCDGKNIYYFFSNEIHGEIVEKKTKEKGFGWDQIFRPDGYDDTFADLDEEEKNTISMRADAIKQLIQHLKKKPLPESSDDEYKKNISKIVDQIVEKRLVLFLGAGVSAAAAGLPFWRKLVEEMGQELTYDEEVFLNSDDYLMLAEFFKLNKGINVFTELMKRKWKVDDEILKNNQIYSNIRRLNLPVIYTTNFDNCFERSQNLDDIYPRYETVFDLDSFITRDDKLGRYMKFHGDIDHDNTIVLSEEQYYERMDFNSFMDICLQSDIMGRSVLFLGYSLSDINIKLLLYRIRRTMKDQKVPESYIFVDKPDDIRSRVLAQTKGIRTVLSPMTNRKESLNKFLQDLVEELEKRKNE
;
A
#
# COMPACT_ATOMS: atom_id res chain seq x y z
N MET A 1 -35.27 29.41 -24.31
CA MET A 1 -35.24 30.69 -23.56
C MET A 1 -33.81 31.14 -23.27
N TRP A 2 -32.96 30.32 -22.65
CA TRP A 2 -31.61 30.71 -22.19
C TRP A 2 -30.58 31.13 -23.27
N TYR A 3 -30.67 30.61 -24.50
CA TYR A 3 -29.74 31.00 -25.58
C TYR A 3 -29.94 32.45 -26.06
N ASN A 4 -31.17 32.97 -25.96
CA ASN A 4 -31.49 34.34 -26.38
C ASN A 4 -31.10 35.38 -25.31
N ASP A 5 -31.13 35.01 -24.03
CA ASP A 5 -30.76 35.90 -22.93
C ASP A 5 -29.24 36.16 -22.87
N CYS A 6 -28.42 35.16 -23.22
CA CYS A 6 -26.96 35.34 -23.35
C CYS A 6 -26.57 36.24 -24.54
N ILE A 7 -27.33 36.21 -25.64
CA ILE A 7 -27.13 37.09 -26.79
C ILE A 7 -27.55 38.54 -26.45
N TYR A 8 -28.59 38.72 -25.63
CA TYR A 8 -29.04 40.04 -25.17
C TYR A 8 -28.03 40.74 -24.26
N LEU A 9 -27.33 39.99 -23.40
CA LEU A 9 -26.29 40.52 -22.52
C LEU A 9 -25.01 40.90 -23.28
N ARG A 10 -24.68 40.18 -24.36
CA ARG A 10 -23.53 40.48 -25.25
C ARG A 10 -23.68 41.82 -26.00
N LYS A 11 -24.91 42.24 -26.30
CA LYS A 11 -25.18 43.52 -26.99
C LYS A 11 -25.15 44.75 -26.08
N ASN A 12 -25.28 44.58 -24.76
CA ASN A 12 -25.55 45.69 -23.83
C ASN A 12 -24.47 45.93 -22.75
N ASN A 13 -23.32 45.23 -22.79
CA ASN A 13 -22.16 45.48 -21.91
C ASN A 13 -22.49 45.60 -20.39
N ARG A 14 -23.44 44.79 -19.89
CA ARG A 14 -23.77 44.76 -18.46
C ARG A 14 -23.15 43.54 -17.77
N ILE A 15 -22.52 43.78 -16.62
CA ILE A 15 -21.99 42.77 -15.70
C ILE A 15 -23.17 42.06 -15.01
N LEU A 16 -23.12 40.73 -14.90
CA LEU A 16 -24.12 39.91 -14.21
C LEU A 16 -24.29 40.33 -12.72
N PRO A 17 -25.52 40.43 -12.18
CA PRO A 17 -25.73 40.67 -10.74
C PRO A 17 -25.26 39.46 -9.91
N GLU A 18 -24.94 39.72 -8.64
CA GLU A 18 -24.37 38.77 -7.67
C GLU A 18 -25.03 37.38 -7.66
N ILE A 19 -24.18 36.36 -7.81
CA ILE A 19 -24.51 34.94 -7.70
C ILE A 19 -24.65 34.60 -6.20
N SER A 20 -25.78 34.93 -5.59
CA SER A 20 -26.08 34.59 -4.19
C SER A 20 -27.19 33.55 -4.00
N LEU A 21 -27.74 32.98 -5.08
CA LEU A 21 -28.98 32.17 -4.99
C LEU A 21 -28.96 30.76 -5.60
N PHE A 22 -27.81 30.18 -5.96
CA PHE A 22 -27.79 28.86 -6.64
C PHE A 22 -27.04 27.77 -5.85
N LYS A 23 -27.81 26.85 -5.24
CA LYS A 23 -27.33 25.57 -4.67
C LYS A 23 -27.56 24.45 -5.70
N SER A 24 -26.50 23.94 -6.35
CA SER A 24 -26.35 22.56 -6.89
C SER A 24 -25.42 22.48 -8.13
N TYR A 25 -25.02 21.25 -8.48
CA TYR A 25 -24.07 20.77 -9.49
C TYR A 25 -24.03 21.49 -10.86
N THR A 26 -25.08 22.23 -11.22
CA THR A 26 -25.24 22.92 -12.50
C THR A 26 -24.17 23.98 -12.78
N ILE A 27 -23.51 24.51 -11.73
CA ILE A 27 -22.45 25.52 -11.84
C ILE A 27 -21.17 24.94 -12.49
N TYR A 28 -20.83 23.67 -12.25
CA TYR A 28 -19.57 23.08 -12.71
C TYR A 28 -19.51 22.94 -14.25
N SER A 29 -20.61 22.53 -14.88
CA SER A 29 -20.69 22.47 -16.35
C SER A 29 -20.85 23.85 -16.99
N GLN A 30 -21.49 24.81 -16.29
CA GLN A 30 -21.71 26.17 -16.79
C GLN A 30 -20.47 27.07 -16.71
N MET A 31 -19.57 26.85 -15.73
CA MET A 31 -18.32 27.62 -15.63
C MET A 31 -17.28 27.23 -16.70
N CYS A 32 -17.26 25.98 -17.16
CA CYS A 32 -16.40 25.57 -18.28
C CYS A 32 -16.79 26.24 -19.61
N VAL A 33 -18.07 26.53 -19.82
CA VAL A 33 -18.55 27.24 -21.03
C VAL A 33 -18.19 28.74 -21.00
N CYS A 34 -18.06 29.33 -19.81
CA CYS A 34 -17.67 30.74 -19.66
C CYS A 34 -16.15 30.98 -19.81
N ALA A 35 -15.30 29.94 -19.70
CA ALA A 35 -13.85 30.07 -19.83
C ALA A 35 -13.38 30.43 -21.25
N GLU A 36 -14.21 30.16 -22.28
CA GLU A 36 -13.94 30.60 -23.66
C GLU A 36 -14.24 32.09 -23.90
N VAL A 37 -14.90 32.77 -22.95
CA VAL A 37 -15.40 34.15 -23.10
C VAL A 37 -14.57 35.18 -22.32
N TYR A 38 -13.64 34.75 -21.46
CA TYR A 38 -12.78 35.65 -20.70
C TYR A 38 -11.54 36.07 -21.49
N ALA A 39 -11.39 37.37 -21.73
CA ALA A 39 -10.22 37.96 -22.42
C ALA A 39 -8.92 37.87 -21.60
N ASP A 40 -9.01 37.74 -20.28
CA ASP A 40 -7.87 37.55 -19.38
C ASP A 40 -8.10 36.30 -18.51
N LYS A 41 -7.42 35.21 -18.86
CA LYS A 41 -7.52 33.92 -18.15
C LYS A 41 -7.03 34.05 -16.69
N ARG A 42 -6.13 34.99 -16.35
CA ARG A 42 -5.55 35.13 -15.00
C ARG A 42 -6.56 35.57 -13.93
N ASP A 43 -7.49 36.46 -14.26
CA ASP A 43 -8.46 36.97 -13.27
C ASP A 43 -9.55 35.93 -12.91
N PHE A 44 -9.92 35.10 -13.87
CA PHE A 44 -10.84 33.97 -13.65
C PHE A 44 -10.26 32.94 -12.66
N TYR A 45 -8.98 32.58 -12.82
CA TYR A 45 -8.30 31.63 -11.93
C TYR A 45 -8.26 32.13 -10.47
N LYS A 46 -8.00 33.41 -10.24
CA LYS A 46 -7.98 34.00 -8.87
C LYS A 46 -9.35 33.95 -8.19
N LYS A 47 -10.44 34.16 -8.95
CA LYS A 47 -11.81 34.08 -8.40
C LYS A 47 -12.25 32.64 -8.15
N TYR A 48 -11.85 31.70 -9.02
CA TYR A 48 -12.18 30.27 -8.86
C TYR A 48 -11.56 29.66 -7.60
N CYS A 49 -10.26 29.91 -7.34
CA CYS A 49 -9.58 29.39 -6.14
C CYS A 49 -10.25 29.86 -4.83
N ARG A 50 -10.60 31.16 -4.76
CA ARG A 50 -11.30 31.72 -3.57
C ARG A 50 -12.68 31.11 -3.34
N TYR A 51 -13.40 30.73 -4.41
CA TYR A 51 -14.73 30.14 -4.30
C TYR A 51 -14.66 28.66 -3.89
N ARG A 52 -13.61 27.93 -4.33
CA ARG A 52 -13.36 26.53 -3.96
C ARG A 52 -13.03 26.38 -2.47
N ASP A 53 -12.15 27.22 -1.92
CA ASP A 53 -11.76 27.18 -0.51
C ASP A 53 -12.96 27.35 0.44
N LYS A 54 -13.99 28.08 -0.02
CA LYS A 54 -15.26 28.26 0.69
C LYS A 54 -16.14 27.01 0.62
N ILE A 55 -16.16 26.29 -0.51
CA ILE A 55 -16.92 25.04 -0.71
C ILE A 55 -16.23 23.84 -0.02
N GLN A 56 -14.90 23.83 0.07
CA GLN A 56 -14.12 22.75 0.70
C GLN A 56 -14.33 22.68 2.22
N LYS A 57 -14.67 23.80 2.87
CA LYS A 57 -15.03 23.86 4.29
C LYS A 57 -16.42 23.27 4.62
N ASP A 58 -17.32 23.22 3.64
CA ASP A 58 -18.72 22.79 3.84
C ASP A 58 -19.00 21.34 3.38
N LYS A 59 -17.99 20.63 2.85
CA LYS A 59 -18.15 19.25 2.35
C LYS A 59 -17.59 18.24 3.36
N GLY A 60 -18.50 17.53 4.03
CA GLY A 60 -18.17 16.29 4.74
C GLY A 60 -17.45 15.29 3.81
N CYS A 61 -16.48 14.58 4.40
CA CYS A 61 -15.63 13.52 3.84
C CYS A 61 -16.12 12.92 2.50
N ILE A 62 -15.71 13.52 1.37
CA ILE A 62 -15.83 12.88 0.06
C ILE A 62 -14.70 11.86 -0.01
N SER A 63 -15.05 10.59 -0.23
CA SER A 63 -14.11 9.52 -0.55
C SER A 63 -13.35 9.88 -1.84
N MET A 64 -12.14 10.42 -1.71
CA MET A 64 -11.30 10.79 -2.86
C MET A 64 -10.56 9.58 -3.42
N LYS A 65 -10.48 9.49 -4.75
CA LYS A 65 -9.75 8.44 -5.45
C LYS A 65 -8.24 8.65 -5.26
N ARG A 66 -7.51 7.63 -4.84
CA ARG A 66 -6.07 7.73 -4.60
C ARG A 66 -5.26 7.18 -5.77
N ILE A 67 -4.27 7.94 -6.22
CA ILE A 67 -3.26 7.48 -7.18
C ILE A 67 -1.87 7.76 -6.65
N TYR A 68 -1.01 6.75 -6.65
CA TYR A 68 0.34 6.87 -6.10
C TYR A 68 1.33 7.20 -7.20
N TYR A 69 2.23 8.14 -6.95
CA TYR A 69 3.33 8.47 -7.84
C TYR A 69 4.65 8.00 -7.24
N VAL A 70 5.26 7.02 -7.89
CA VAL A 70 6.55 6.44 -7.51
C VAL A 70 7.67 7.36 -7.98
N THR A 71 8.18 8.18 -7.07
CA THR A 71 9.25 9.16 -7.33
C THR A 71 9.91 9.63 -6.04
N ALA A 72 11.24 9.77 -6.05
CA ALA A 72 11.99 10.45 -4.99
C ALA A 72 11.88 11.98 -5.09
N ASN A 73 11.50 12.52 -6.26
CA ASN A 73 11.42 13.97 -6.47
C ASN A 73 10.01 14.51 -6.14
N PRO A 74 9.84 15.31 -5.06
CA PRO A 74 8.54 15.86 -4.65
C PRO A 74 8.01 16.92 -5.63
N GLN A 75 8.88 17.60 -6.39
CA GLN A 75 8.47 18.59 -7.39
C GLN A 75 7.66 17.93 -8.52
N LYS A 76 8.03 16.70 -8.93
CA LYS A 76 7.23 15.94 -9.91
C LYS A 76 5.81 15.69 -9.42
N VAL A 77 5.63 15.43 -8.13
CA VAL A 77 4.31 15.21 -7.52
C VAL A 77 3.50 16.50 -7.51
N LYS A 78 4.14 17.64 -7.20
CA LYS A 78 3.51 18.95 -7.25
C LYS A 78 3.02 19.29 -8.66
N GLU A 79 3.83 19.04 -9.69
CA GLU A 79 3.44 19.24 -11.10
C GLU A 79 2.19 18.42 -11.45
N VAL A 80 2.17 17.12 -11.11
CA VAL A 80 1.03 16.24 -11.40
C VAL A 80 -0.23 16.69 -10.65
N LYS A 81 -0.12 17.10 -9.39
CA LYS A 81 -1.24 17.65 -8.60
C LYS A 81 -1.85 18.87 -9.29
N GLN A 82 -1.03 19.83 -9.67
CA GLN A 82 -1.48 21.04 -10.38
C GLN A 82 -2.19 20.67 -11.68
N ILE A 83 -1.63 19.76 -12.48
CA ILE A 83 -2.24 19.33 -13.75
C ILE A 83 -3.60 18.65 -13.50
N PHE A 84 -3.71 17.79 -12.49
CA PHE A 84 -4.98 17.14 -12.13
C PHE A 84 -6.03 18.16 -11.69
N GLU A 85 -5.66 19.11 -10.82
CA GLU A 85 -6.55 20.17 -10.35
C GLU A 85 -7.06 21.04 -11.51
N LEU A 86 -6.17 21.47 -12.42
CA LEU A 86 -6.51 22.25 -13.61
C LEU A 86 -7.52 21.55 -14.53
N HIS A 87 -7.51 20.22 -14.56
CA HIS A 87 -8.41 19.41 -15.40
C HIS A 87 -9.66 18.92 -14.65
N GLY A 88 -9.87 19.39 -13.42
CA GLY A 88 -11.04 19.05 -12.59
C GLY A 88 -11.07 17.60 -12.12
N MET A 89 -9.91 16.99 -11.91
CA MET A 89 -9.81 15.60 -11.46
C MET A 89 -9.91 15.51 -9.94
N ASP A 90 -10.89 14.76 -9.44
CA ASP A 90 -11.09 14.50 -8.01
C ASP A 90 -10.24 13.29 -7.56
N TYR A 91 -8.92 13.49 -7.55
CA TYR A 91 -7.95 12.47 -7.14
C TYR A 91 -6.95 13.05 -6.13
N GLU A 92 -6.66 12.26 -5.10
CA GLU A 92 -5.54 12.47 -4.20
C GLU A 92 -4.28 11.84 -4.82
N VAL A 93 -3.32 12.67 -5.21
CA VAL A 93 -2.01 12.22 -5.71
C VAL A 93 -1.04 12.07 -4.54
N ILE A 94 -0.63 10.85 -4.25
CA ILE A 94 0.20 10.51 -3.08
C ILE A 94 1.61 10.18 -3.56
N GLN A 95 2.63 10.80 -2.96
CA GLN A 95 4.01 10.42 -3.23
C GLN A 95 4.32 9.06 -2.61
N PHE A 96 4.87 8.15 -3.40
CA PHE A 96 5.53 6.95 -2.91
C PHE A 96 7.03 7.14 -3.13
N GLU A 97 7.71 7.61 -2.09
CA GLU A 97 9.14 7.90 -2.13
C GLU A 97 9.95 6.60 -2.16
N LYS A 98 10.38 6.23 -3.35
CA LYS A 98 11.15 5.01 -3.58
C LYS A 98 12.04 5.19 -4.81
N GLU A 99 13.30 4.82 -4.64
CA GLU A 99 14.21 4.61 -5.75
C GLU A 99 14.03 3.18 -6.27
N ILE A 100 13.78 3.06 -7.58
CA ILE A 100 13.58 1.78 -8.26
C ILE A 100 14.71 1.64 -9.26
N LEU A 101 15.38 0.48 -9.23
CA LEU A 101 16.43 0.18 -10.19
C LEU A 101 15.84 0.08 -11.59
N GLU A 102 16.40 0.84 -12.52
CA GLU A 102 15.95 0.85 -13.92
C GLU A 102 16.78 -0.13 -14.75
N VAL A 103 16.12 -1.07 -15.42
CA VAL A 103 16.79 -1.96 -16.37
C VAL A 103 17.37 -1.16 -17.53
N GLN A 104 18.55 -1.54 -18.00
CA GLN A 104 19.18 -0.90 -19.14
C GLN A 104 18.54 -1.42 -20.42
N SER A 105 17.70 -0.60 -21.05
CA SER A 105 17.11 -0.87 -22.36
C SER A 105 16.99 0.43 -23.17
N LEU A 106 17.16 0.30 -24.50
CA LEU A 106 16.87 1.36 -25.47
C LEU A 106 15.36 1.55 -25.66
N GLU A 107 14.57 0.50 -25.42
CA GLU A 107 13.12 0.54 -25.52
C GLU A 107 12.50 1.14 -24.25
N LYS A 108 11.97 2.37 -24.38
CA LYS A 108 11.30 3.13 -23.29
C LYS A 108 10.26 2.28 -22.53
N LYS A 109 9.53 1.44 -23.26
CA LYS A 109 8.47 0.59 -22.73
C LYS A 109 9.01 -0.50 -21.79
N ASP A 110 10.17 -1.06 -22.07
CA ASP A 110 10.76 -2.13 -21.25
C ASP A 110 11.21 -1.59 -19.91
N VAL A 111 11.90 -0.44 -19.92
CA VAL A 111 12.31 0.26 -18.69
C VAL A 111 11.10 0.62 -17.84
N LEU A 112 10.07 1.22 -18.45
CA LEU A 112 8.82 1.53 -17.74
C LEU A 112 8.11 0.28 -17.20
N ARG A 113 8.04 -0.79 -17.99
CA ARG A 113 7.36 -2.04 -17.63
C ARG A 113 8.01 -2.68 -16.41
N ASP A 114 9.33 -2.71 -16.38
CA ASP A 114 10.06 -3.28 -15.27
C ASP A 114 9.93 -2.40 -14.02
N LYS A 115 10.18 -1.09 -14.16
CA LYS A 115 10.04 -0.10 -13.08
C LYS A 115 8.67 -0.14 -12.42
N ILE A 116 7.59 -0.13 -13.22
CA ILE A 116 6.23 -0.14 -12.68
C ILE A 116 5.88 -1.48 -12.02
N LYS A 117 6.41 -2.61 -12.52
CA LYS A 117 6.21 -3.93 -11.92
C LYS A 117 6.92 -4.03 -10.57
N GLN A 118 8.17 -3.57 -10.47
CA GLN A 118 8.90 -3.52 -9.20
C GLN A 118 8.11 -2.68 -8.18
N ALA A 119 7.67 -1.49 -8.56
CA ALA A 119 6.88 -0.64 -7.67
C ALA A 119 5.53 -1.26 -7.30
N TYR A 120 4.85 -1.92 -8.24
CA TYR A 120 3.55 -2.56 -7.97
C TYR A 120 3.67 -3.79 -7.06
N ARG A 121 4.77 -4.55 -7.13
CA ARG A 121 5.05 -5.65 -6.17
C ARG A 121 5.12 -5.14 -4.73
N GLU A 122 5.66 -3.94 -4.52
CA GLU A 122 5.73 -3.34 -3.19
C GLU A 122 4.41 -2.70 -2.77
N LEU A 123 3.79 -1.89 -3.64
CA LEU A 123 2.67 -1.05 -3.25
C LEU A 123 1.29 -1.71 -3.41
N GLN A 124 1.11 -2.53 -4.46
CA GLN A 124 -0.14 -3.20 -4.84
C GLN A 124 -1.38 -2.27 -4.91
N ARG A 125 -1.18 -0.98 -5.18
CA ARG A 125 -2.24 0.03 -5.37
C ARG A 125 -2.10 0.68 -6.74
N PRO A 126 -3.15 1.35 -7.26
CA PRO A 126 -3.05 2.09 -8.51
C PRO A 126 -1.94 3.13 -8.45
N LEU A 127 -1.01 3.05 -9.39
CA LEU A 127 0.21 3.86 -9.34
C LEU A 127 0.70 4.26 -10.72
N ILE A 128 1.47 5.35 -10.74
CA ILE A 128 2.15 5.88 -11.91
C ILE A 128 3.65 5.95 -11.67
N THR A 129 4.40 5.79 -12.74
CA THR A 129 5.84 6.08 -12.77
C THR A 129 6.19 6.70 -14.11
N ASP A 130 7.21 7.55 -14.14
CA ASP A 130 7.68 8.21 -15.35
C ASP A 130 9.18 7.95 -15.58
N ILE A 131 9.57 8.11 -16.83
CA ILE A 131 10.96 8.24 -17.26
C ILE A 131 11.00 9.45 -18.19
N THR A 132 11.87 10.39 -17.85
CA THR A 132 12.12 11.57 -18.66
C THR A 132 13.52 11.47 -19.23
N SER A 133 13.62 11.53 -20.55
CA SER A 133 14.85 11.25 -21.29
C SER A 133 15.23 12.43 -22.16
N ILE A 134 16.52 12.77 -22.14
CA ILE A 134 17.17 13.67 -23.10
C ILE A 134 18.03 12.84 -24.06
N TYR A 135 17.95 13.17 -25.33
CA TYR A 135 18.65 12.50 -26.42
C TYR A 135 19.57 13.53 -27.08
N LEU A 136 20.88 13.35 -26.97
CA LEU A 136 21.87 14.26 -27.55
C LEU A 136 22.24 13.77 -28.94
N GLU A 137 22.08 14.61 -29.97
CA GLU A 137 22.34 14.21 -31.35
C GLU A 137 23.81 13.80 -31.56
N LYS A 138 24.75 14.52 -30.93
CA LYS A 138 26.19 14.20 -30.96
C LYS A 138 26.55 12.85 -30.37
N LEU A 139 25.71 12.28 -29.50
CA LEU A 139 25.90 10.94 -28.92
C LEU A 139 25.01 9.88 -29.58
N ARG A 140 24.51 10.14 -30.80
CA ARG A 140 23.57 9.23 -31.50
C ARG A 140 22.38 8.88 -30.59
N GLU A 141 21.77 9.93 -30.04
CA GLU A 141 20.59 9.88 -29.17
C GLU A 141 20.83 9.39 -27.73
N LEU A 142 22.05 9.00 -27.33
CA LEU A 142 22.36 8.82 -25.91
C LEU A 142 22.36 10.16 -25.16
N PRO A 143 22.10 10.19 -23.83
CA PRO A 143 21.93 9.06 -22.92
C PRO A 143 20.53 8.39 -22.94
N GLY A 144 19.51 9.03 -23.50
CA GLY A 144 18.17 8.45 -23.58
C GLY A 144 17.58 8.10 -22.21
N SER A 145 17.17 6.84 -21.99
CA SER A 145 16.66 6.36 -20.70
C SER A 145 17.64 6.53 -19.54
N LEU A 146 18.96 6.59 -19.81
CA LEU A 146 20.01 6.73 -18.81
C LEU A 146 20.25 8.18 -18.35
N SER A 147 19.33 9.10 -18.67
CA SER A 147 19.51 10.53 -18.44
C SER A 147 19.80 10.90 -16.98
N SER A 148 19.13 10.28 -16.00
CA SER A 148 19.35 10.63 -14.59
C SER A 148 20.79 10.34 -14.16
N VAL A 149 21.24 9.10 -14.35
CA VAL A 149 22.59 8.64 -14.00
C VAL A 149 23.66 9.42 -14.79
N PHE A 150 23.43 9.64 -16.09
CA PHE A 150 24.39 10.35 -16.94
C PHE A 150 24.63 11.78 -16.45
N PHE A 151 23.57 12.53 -16.12
CA PHE A 151 23.70 13.91 -15.66
C PHE A 151 24.20 14.03 -14.23
N GLU A 152 23.88 13.06 -13.37
CA GLU A 152 24.42 12.97 -12.01
C GLU A 152 25.93 12.75 -12.01
N VAL A 153 26.42 11.81 -12.83
CA VAL A 153 27.85 11.49 -12.91
C VAL A 153 28.64 12.57 -13.65
N MET A 154 28.12 13.06 -14.78
CA MET A 154 28.86 14.02 -15.62
C MET A 154 28.82 15.44 -15.05
N GLY A 155 27.68 15.84 -14.47
CA GLY A 155 27.41 17.22 -14.10
C GLY A 155 27.21 18.14 -15.30
N ASN A 156 26.38 19.16 -15.13
CA ASN A 156 26.01 20.09 -16.19
C ASN A 156 27.20 20.85 -16.80
N GLU A 157 28.26 21.10 -16.04
CA GLU A 157 29.45 21.82 -16.54
C GLU A 157 30.21 21.03 -17.61
N VAL A 158 30.39 19.73 -17.39
CA VAL A 158 31.02 18.83 -18.37
C VAL A 158 30.13 18.70 -19.59
N ILE A 159 28.82 18.56 -19.40
CA ILE A 159 27.88 18.47 -20.53
C ILE A 159 27.94 19.75 -21.38
N ILE A 160 27.91 20.94 -20.77
CA ILE A 160 28.06 22.20 -21.51
C ILE A 160 29.39 22.23 -22.28
N LYS A 161 30.50 21.86 -21.65
CA LYS A 161 31.84 21.89 -22.26
C LYS A 161 31.90 21.11 -23.57
N TYR A 162 31.29 19.92 -23.63
CA TYR A 162 31.35 19.04 -24.80
C TYR A 162 30.15 19.20 -25.76
N PHE A 163 29.00 19.62 -25.25
CA PHE A 163 27.72 19.60 -25.99
C PHE A 163 27.10 20.97 -26.22
N LYS A 164 27.69 22.09 -25.79
CA LYS A 164 27.16 23.43 -26.13
C LYS A 164 26.89 23.59 -27.64
N GLY A 165 25.76 24.22 -27.96
CA GLY A 165 25.27 24.40 -29.32
C GLY A 165 24.83 23.12 -30.05
N SER A 166 24.82 21.98 -29.35
CA SER A 166 24.38 20.72 -29.95
C SER A 166 22.86 20.59 -29.83
N ARG A 167 22.25 20.08 -30.88
CA ARG A 167 20.83 19.72 -30.89
C ARG A 167 20.56 18.57 -29.94
N ALA A 168 19.43 18.68 -29.26
CA ALA A 168 18.93 17.67 -28.35
C ALA A 168 17.40 17.61 -28.46
N LYS A 169 16.84 16.48 -28.03
CA LYS A 169 15.39 16.34 -27.84
C LYS A 169 15.08 15.73 -26.50
N VAL A 170 13.92 16.05 -25.95
CA VAL A 170 13.43 15.57 -24.66
C VAL A 170 12.04 14.97 -24.81
N SER A 171 11.79 13.86 -24.11
CA SER A 171 10.45 13.26 -24.02
C SER A 171 10.22 12.62 -22.64
N THR A 172 8.96 12.50 -22.24
CA THR A 172 8.55 11.79 -21.04
C THR A 172 7.65 10.63 -21.42
N SER A 173 7.99 9.45 -20.91
CA SER A 173 7.17 8.26 -21.02
C SER A 173 6.60 7.96 -19.64
N LEU A 174 5.30 7.77 -19.56
CA LEU A 174 4.57 7.49 -18.32
C LEU A 174 3.98 6.08 -18.40
N ALA A 175 4.10 5.32 -17.33
CA ALA A 175 3.35 4.09 -17.14
C ALA A 175 2.36 4.24 -15.99
N TYR A 176 1.19 3.65 -16.15
CA TYR A 176 0.11 3.60 -15.16
C TYR A 176 -0.34 2.16 -14.96
N CYS A 177 -0.41 1.72 -13.71
CA CYS A 177 -0.98 0.43 -13.33
C CYS A 177 -2.28 0.68 -12.58
N ASP A 178 -3.40 0.15 -13.06
CA ASP A 178 -4.71 0.25 -12.39
C ASP A 178 -4.96 -0.89 -11.39
N GLY A 179 -3.95 -1.72 -11.14
CA GLY A 179 -4.04 -2.95 -10.34
C GLY A 179 -4.38 -4.21 -11.15
N LYS A 180 -4.75 -4.05 -12.42
CA LYS A 180 -5.09 -5.15 -13.34
C LYS A 180 -4.27 -5.12 -14.63
N ASN A 181 -4.08 -3.94 -15.21
CA ASN A 181 -3.40 -3.71 -16.47
C ASN A 181 -2.35 -2.62 -16.31
N ILE A 182 -1.34 -2.66 -17.18
CA ILE A 182 -0.34 -1.60 -17.32
C ILE A 182 -0.61 -0.87 -18.63
N TYR A 183 -0.77 0.45 -18.53
CA TYR A 183 -0.96 1.38 -19.63
C TYR A 183 0.29 2.24 -19.80
N TYR A 184 0.58 2.63 -21.04
CA TYR A 184 1.74 3.44 -21.38
C TYR A 184 1.28 4.68 -22.14
N PHE A 185 1.83 5.83 -21.77
CA PHE A 185 1.56 7.12 -22.40
C PHE A 185 2.89 7.75 -22.78
N PHE A 186 3.04 8.10 -24.06
CA PHE A 186 4.26 8.68 -24.59
C PHE A 186 3.97 10.12 -24.97
N SER A 187 4.71 11.05 -24.39
CA SER A 187 4.62 12.44 -24.80
C SER A 187 5.09 12.62 -26.24
N ASN A 188 4.75 13.75 -26.83
CA ASN A 188 5.49 14.28 -27.97
C ASN A 188 6.98 14.47 -27.62
N GLU A 189 7.82 14.78 -28.61
CA GLU A 189 9.22 15.17 -28.40
C GLU A 189 9.33 16.70 -28.44
N ILE A 190 10.07 17.29 -27.51
CA ILE A 190 10.47 18.70 -27.59
C ILE A 190 11.90 18.73 -28.11
N HIS A 191 12.10 19.47 -29.18
CA HIS A 191 13.39 19.74 -29.76
C HIS A 191 13.96 21.03 -29.19
N GLY A 192 15.29 21.11 -29.16
CA GLY A 192 16.00 22.23 -28.59
C GLY A 192 17.51 22.04 -28.70
N GLU A 193 18.24 22.77 -27.87
CA GLU A 193 19.70 22.74 -27.86
C GLU A 193 20.29 22.90 -26.46
N ILE A 194 21.55 22.48 -26.32
CA ILE A 194 22.32 22.69 -25.08
C ILE A 194 22.95 24.08 -25.09
N VAL A 195 22.65 24.89 -24.07
CA VAL A 195 23.15 26.27 -23.96
C VAL A 195 24.64 26.34 -23.63
N GLU A 196 25.26 27.50 -23.86
CA GLU A 196 26.69 27.71 -23.65
C GLU A 196 27.09 27.94 -22.19
N LYS A 197 26.13 28.35 -21.35
CA LYS A 197 26.31 28.58 -19.91
C LYS A 197 25.01 28.28 -19.19
N LYS A 198 25.10 27.81 -17.94
CA LYS A 198 23.93 27.71 -17.07
C LYS A 198 23.29 29.09 -16.91
N THR A 199 21.97 29.13 -16.85
CA THR A 199 21.19 30.37 -16.72
C THR A 199 20.70 30.58 -15.28
N LYS A 200 20.21 29.52 -14.62
CA LYS A 200 19.78 29.54 -13.21
C LYS A 200 20.27 28.27 -12.47
N GLU A 201 20.40 28.40 -11.15
CA GLU A 201 20.65 27.27 -10.23
C GLU A 201 19.36 26.47 -9.91
N LYS A 202 18.19 27.02 -10.22
CA LYS A 202 16.90 26.33 -10.05
C LYS A 202 16.73 25.22 -11.12
N GLY A 203 15.90 24.21 -10.86
CA GLY A 203 15.68 23.09 -11.78
C GLY A 203 16.48 21.84 -11.41
N PHE A 204 16.27 20.74 -12.13
CA PHE A 204 16.95 19.47 -11.86
C PHE A 204 17.48 18.84 -13.15
N GLY A 205 18.64 18.17 -13.05
CA GLY A 205 19.29 17.52 -14.18
C GLY A 205 19.54 18.48 -15.34
N TRP A 206 19.02 18.13 -16.52
CA TRP A 206 19.23 18.86 -17.77
C TRP A 206 18.39 20.14 -17.91
N ASP A 207 17.42 20.40 -17.03
CA ASP A 207 16.54 21.58 -17.09
C ASP A 207 17.35 22.91 -17.18
N GLN A 208 18.49 22.97 -16.50
CA GLN A 208 19.37 24.15 -16.41
C GLN A 208 20.14 24.45 -17.70
N ILE A 209 20.20 23.48 -18.62
CA ILE A 209 21.09 23.57 -19.78
C ILE A 209 20.39 23.28 -21.10
N PHE A 210 19.11 22.95 -21.09
CA PHE A 210 18.33 22.71 -22.30
C PHE A 210 17.40 23.88 -22.59
N ARG A 211 17.56 24.47 -23.78
CA ARG A 211 16.66 25.51 -24.32
C ARG A 211 15.74 24.88 -25.37
N PRO A 212 14.41 24.85 -25.14
CA PRO A 212 13.46 24.38 -26.13
C PRO A 212 13.37 25.33 -27.33
N ASP A 213 13.04 24.80 -28.50
CA ASP A 213 12.81 25.59 -29.71
C ASP A 213 11.68 26.60 -29.50
N GLY A 214 11.86 27.84 -29.96
CA GLY A 214 10.88 28.91 -29.83
C GLY A 214 10.90 29.65 -28.48
N TYR A 215 11.84 29.32 -27.61
CA TYR A 215 12.07 30.01 -26.33
C TYR A 215 13.50 30.54 -26.25
N ASP A 216 13.68 31.69 -25.60
CA ASP A 216 15.00 32.24 -25.29
C ASP A 216 15.58 31.65 -23.98
N ASP A 217 14.68 31.20 -23.11
CA ASP A 217 14.90 30.70 -21.76
C ASP A 217 15.07 29.17 -21.71
N THR A 218 15.85 28.65 -20.76
CA THR A 218 15.94 27.20 -20.52
C THR A 218 14.72 26.68 -19.75
N PHE A 219 14.53 25.35 -19.67
CA PHE A 219 13.45 24.78 -18.85
C PHE A 219 13.52 25.15 -17.37
N ALA A 220 14.70 25.40 -16.83
CA ALA A 220 14.90 25.89 -15.47
C ALA A 220 14.46 27.35 -15.28
N ASP A 221 14.44 28.12 -16.37
CA ASP A 221 14.13 29.54 -16.37
C ASP A 221 12.64 29.82 -16.39
N LEU A 222 11.87 28.95 -17.06
CA LEU A 222 10.41 29.04 -17.16
C LEU A 222 9.76 28.96 -15.78
N ASP A 223 8.67 29.71 -15.60
CA ASP A 223 7.83 29.53 -14.41
C ASP A 223 7.04 28.20 -14.48
N GLU A 224 6.42 27.79 -13.36
CA GLU A 224 5.71 26.50 -13.30
C GLU A 224 4.51 26.45 -14.27
N GLU A 225 3.82 27.57 -14.49
CA GLU A 225 2.64 27.60 -15.36
C GLU A 225 3.06 27.46 -16.82
N GLU A 226 4.03 28.26 -17.26
CA GLU A 226 4.60 28.22 -18.60
C GLU A 226 5.23 26.86 -18.88
N LYS A 227 6.04 26.34 -17.95
CA LYS A 227 6.62 25.00 -18.07
C LYS A 227 5.53 23.95 -18.27
N ASN A 228 4.44 23.99 -17.51
CA ASN A 228 3.34 23.03 -17.64
C ASN A 228 2.58 23.13 -18.98
N THR A 229 2.70 24.24 -19.72
CA THR A 229 2.08 24.35 -21.05
C THR A 229 2.81 23.53 -22.10
N ILE A 230 4.15 23.52 -22.07
CA ILE A 230 5.00 22.81 -23.04
C ILE A 230 5.56 21.49 -22.52
N SER A 231 5.52 21.25 -21.21
CA SER A 231 6.17 20.10 -20.57
C SER A 231 5.71 18.75 -21.12
N MET A 232 6.70 17.90 -21.40
CA MET A 232 6.49 16.54 -21.90
C MET A 232 5.74 15.70 -20.87
N ARG A 233 6.00 15.94 -19.59
CA ARG A 233 5.29 15.30 -18.49
C ARG A 233 3.84 15.74 -18.47
N ALA A 234 3.56 17.03 -18.69
CA ALA A 234 2.19 17.51 -18.75
C ALA A 234 1.41 16.86 -19.89
N ASP A 235 2.02 16.66 -21.05
CA ASP A 235 1.42 15.93 -22.18
C ASP A 235 1.11 14.47 -21.83
N ALA A 236 2.07 13.72 -21.30
CA ALA A 236 1.85 12.33 -20.88
C ALA A 236 0.76 12.21 -19.79
N ILE A 237 0.71 13.15 -18.85
CA ILE A 237 -0.31 13.20 -17.80
C ILE A 237 -1.69 13.56 -18.35
N LYS A 238 -1.79 14.44 -19.36
CA LYS A 238 -3.07 14.73 -20.03
C LYS A 238 -3.65 13.48 -20.69
N GLN A 239 -2.80 12.64 -21.31
CA GLN A 239 -3.23 11.35 -21.86
C GLN A 239 -3.76 10.41 -20.76
N LEU A 240 -3.09 10.35 -19.60
CA LEU A 240 -3.58 9.62 -18.43
C LEU A 240 -4.94 10.17 -17.94
N ILE A 241 -5.11 11.49 -17.88
CA ILE A 241 -6.37 12.12 -17.48
C ILE A 241 -7.51 11.72 -18.42
N GLN A 242 -7.27 11.70 -19.72
CA GLN A 242 -8.27 11.22 -20.69
C GLN A 242 -8.64 9.75 -20.45
N HIS A 243 -7.67 8.91 -20.10
CA HIS A 243 -7.91 7.53 -19.70
C HIS A 243 -8.77 7.44 -18.43
N LEU A 244 -8.39 8.16 -17.36
CA LEU A 244 -9.10 8.15 -16.07
C LEU A 244 -10.52 8.74 -16.14
N LYS A 245 -10.79 9.66 -17.08
CA LYS A 245 -12.15 10.16 -17.33
C LYS A 245 -13.06 9.07 -17.94
N LYS A 246 -12.50 8.21 -18.79
CA LYS A 246 -13.23 7.07 -19.39
C LYS A 246 -13.36 5.90 -18.42
N LYS A 247 -12.32 5.65 -17.63
CA LYS A 247 -12.21 4.54 -16.70
C LYS A 247 -11.69 5.05 -15.35
N PRO A 248 -12.56 5.64 -14.51
CA PRO A 248 -12.14 6.17 -13.23
C PRO A 248 -11.74 5.05 -12.26
N LEU A 249 -10.84 5.37 -11.33
CA LEU A 249 -10.57 4.50 -10.19
C LEU A 249 -11.81 4.35 -9.30
N PRO A 250 -11.98 3.22 -8.59
CA PRO A 250 -12.97 3.11 -7.54
C PRO A 250 -12.70 4.14 -6.43
N GLU A 251 -13.76 4.58 -5.76
CA GLU A 251 -13.69 5.46 -4.59
C GLU A 251 -12.90 4.77 -3.45
N SER A 252 -12.25 5.55 -2.57
CA SER A 252 -11.54 4.99 -1.42
C SER A 252 -12.54 4.26 -0.50
N SER A 253 -12.17 3.06 -0.04
CA SER A 253 -13.00 2.18 0.77
C SER A 253 -13.12 2.61 2.24
N ASP A 254 -12.97 3.90 2.55
CA ASP A 254 -12.89 4.39 3.94
C ASP A 254 -14.23 4.15 4.68
N ASP A 255 -15.36 4.24 3.98
CA ASP A 255 -16.69 3.91 4.54
C ASP A 255 -16.88 2.40 4.76
N GLU A 256 -16.40 1.57 3.84
CA GLU A 256 -16.44 0.12 3.99
C GLU A 256 -15.53 -0.33 5.16
N TYR A 257 -14.37 0.29 5.31
CA TYR A 257 -13.47 0.08 6.44
C TYR A 257 -14.16 0.37 7.77
N LYS A 258 -14.78 1.55 7.93
CA LYS A 258 -15.53 1.92 9.15
C LYS A 258 -16.70 0.96 9.43
N LYS A 259 -17.43 0.56 8.39
CA LYS A 259 -18.52 -0.41 8.51
C LYS A 259 -18.01 -1.77 9.01
N ASN A 260 -16.87 -2.23 8.50
CA ASN A 260 -16.26 -3.49 8.95
C ASN A 260 -15.76 -3.38 10.39
N ILE A 261 -15.16 -2.25 10.80
CA ILE A 261 -14.77 -1.99 12.20
C ILE A 261 -15.98 -2.17 13.12
N SER A 262 -17.09 -1.50 12.84
CA SER A 262 -18.28 -1.57 13.70
C SER A 262 -18.84 -3.00 13.82
N LYS A 263 -18.92 -3.74 12.70
CA LYS A 263 -19.34 -5.15 12.69
C LYS A 263 -18.41 -6.07 13.50
N ILE A 264 -17.09 -5.85 13.40
CA ILE A 264 -16.12 -6.64 14.17
C ILE A 264 -16.32 -6.35 15.65
N VAL A 265 -16.47 -5.08 16.04
CA VAL A 265 -16.70 -4.68 17.43
C VAL A 265 -17.99 -5.29 18.00
N ASP A 266 -19.07 -5.39 17.22
CA ASP A 266 -20.26 -6.13 17.65
C ASP A 266 -19.93 -7.57 18.08
N GLN A 267 -19.09 -8.27 17.31
CA GLN A 267 -18.67 -9.64 17.66
C GLN A 267 -17.75 -9.69 18.89
N ILE A 268 -16.96 -8.63 19.13
CA ILE A 268 -16.12 -8.50 20.34
C ILE A 268 -16.99 -8.32 21.58
N VAL A 269 -17.98 -7.42 21.52
CA VAL A 269 -18.92 -7.16 22.62
C VAL A 269 -19.69 -8.43 22.97
N GLU A 270 -20.18 -9.16 21.97
CA GLU A 270 -20.91 -10.42 22.16
C GLU A 270 -20.02 -11.60 22.59
N LYS A 271 -18.69 -11.42 22.70
CA LYS A 271 -17.71 -12.49 22.97
C LYS A 271 -17.76 -13.64 21.95
N ARG A 272 -18.12 -13.32 20.70
CA ARG A 272 -18.23 -14.27 19.57
C ARG A 272 -17.13 -14.11 18.54
N LEU A 273 -16.05 -13.39 18.87
CA LEU A 273 -14.88 -13.24 18.02
C LEU A 273 -13.71 -14.11 18.52
N VAL A 274 -13.17 -14.93 17.62
CA VAL A 274 -11.87 -15.60 17.78
C VAL A 274 -10.83 -14.79 17.03
N LEU A 275 -9.74 -14.42 17.70
CA LEU A 275 -8.61 -13.74 17.05
C LEU A 275 -7.57 -14.76 16.61
N PHE A 276 -7.06 -14.60 15.40
CA PHE A 276 -6.03 -15.46 14.85
C PHE A 276 -4.82 -14.62 14.42
N LEU A 277 -3.70 -14.78 15.11
CA LEU A 277 -2.47 -14.02 14.88
C LEU A 277 -1.51 -14.83 14.03
N GLY A 278 -0.92 -14.18 13.02
CA GLY A 278 0.16 -14.74 12.23
C GLY A 278 1.48 -14.01 12.43
N ALA A 279 2.52 -14.47 11.73
CA ALA A 279 3.87 -13.93 11.84
C ALA A 279 3.97 -12.44 11.51
N GLY A 280 3.02 -11.90 10.73
CA GLY A 280 2.96 -10.47 10.43
C GLY A 280 2.69 -9.58 11.64
N VAL A 281 2.10 -10.11 12.72
CA VAL A 281 1.92 -9.39 13.98
C VAL A 281 3.26 -9.28 14.70
N SER A 282 3.97 -10.40 14.89
CA SER A 282 5.31 -10.42 15.48
C SER A 282 6.32 -9.59 14.67
N ALA A 283 6.23 -9.63 13.33
CA ALA A 283 7.05 -8.79 12.45
C ALA A 283 6.77 -7.29 12.63
N ALA A 284 5.49 -6.89 12.71
CA ALA A 284 5.13 -5.48 12.90
C ALA A 284 5.44 -4.97 14.32
N ALA A 285 5.21 -5.81 15.33
CA ALA A 285 5.40 -5.45 16.73
C ALA A 285 6.88 -5.50 17.13
N ALA A 286 7.57 -6.60 16.84
CA ALA A 286 8.88 -6.93 17.38
C ALA A 286 9.99 -7.04 16.31
N GLY A 287 9.68 -6.83 15.03
CA GLY A 287 10.68 -6.92 13.95
C GLY A 287 11.12 -8.34 13.62
N LEU A 288 10.36 -9.35 14.08
CA LEU A 288 10.68 -10.76 13.82
C LEU A 288 10.50 -11.15 12.33
N PRO A 289 11.25 -12.15 11.84
CA PRO A 289 11.22 -12.56 10.45
C PRO A 289 9.90 -13.24 10.04
N PHE A 290 9.59 -13.18 8.75
CA PHE A 290 8.58 -14.04 8.13
C PHE A 290 9.14 -15.43 7.82
N TRP A 291 8.25 -16.37 7.52
CA TRP A 291 8.58 -17.76 7.19
C TRP A 291 9.69 -17.92 6.13
N ARG A 292 9.72 -17.09 5.08
CA ARG A 292 10.82 -17.14 4.08
C ARG A 292 12.19 -16.87 4.72
N LYS A 293 12.30 -15.80 5.51
CA LYS A 293 13.58 -15.45 6.17
C LYS A 293 13.97 -16.51 7.21
N LEU A 294 12.98 -17.12 7.87
CA LEU A 294 13.22 -18.26 8.75
C LEU A 294 13.90 -19.43 8.04
N VAL A 295 13.43 -19.78 6.84
CA VAL A 295 14.03 -20.85 6.02
C VAL A 295 15.41 -20.46 5.49
N GLU A 296 15.63 -19.19 5.13
CA GLU A 296 16.97 -18.68 4.80
C GLU A 296 17.96 -18.90 5.96
N GLU A 297 17.53 -18.62 7.20
CA GLU A 297 18.34 -18.81 8.39
C GLU A 297 18.66 -20.28 8.69
N MET A 298 17.74 -21.19 8.37
CA MET A 298 17.98 -22.64 8.42
C MET A 298 19.05 -23.06 7.41
N GLY A 299 18.96 -22.55 6.17
CA GLY A 299 19.96 -22.81 5.12
C GLY A 299 21.36 -22.37 5.52
N GLN A 300 21.48 -21.18 6.11
CA GLN A 300 22.75 -20.65 6.60
C GLN A 300 23.37 -21.53 7.70
N GLU A 301 22.57 -22.02 8.64
CA GLU A 301 23.04 -22.90 9.71
C GLU A 301 23.47 -24.30 9.16
N LEU A 302 22.96 -24.66 7.98
CA LEU A 302 23.40 -25.81 7.18
C LEU A 302 24.57 -25.46 6.23
N THR A 303 25.11 -24.25 6.28
CA THR A 303 26.21 -23.73 5.42
C THR A 303 25.86 -23.56 3.94
N TYR A 304 24.58 -23.45 3.60
CA TYR A 304 24.13 -23.09 2.25
C TYR A 304 24.07 -21.57 2.06
N ASP A 305 24.25 -21.15 0.81
CA ASP A 305 23.88 -19.81 0.36
C ASP A 305 22.35 -19.63 0.38
N GLU A 306 21.88 -18.42 0.72
CA GLU A 306 20.45 -18.12 0.89
C GLU A 306 19.64 -18.37 -0.40
N GLU A 307 20.12 -17.90 -1.55
CA GLU A 307 19.40 -18.02 -2.82
C GLU A 307 19.43 -19.45 -3.35
N VAL A 308 20.55 -20.15 -3.14
CA VAL A 308 20.70 -21.56 -3.55
C VAL A 308 19.78 -22.47 -2.73
N PHE A 309 19.68 -22.26 -1.42
CA PHE A 309 18.83 -23.07 -0.55
C PHE A 309 17.35 -22.88 -0.86
N LEU A 310 16.93 -21.63 -1.13
CA LEU A 310 15.56 -21.27 -1.47
C LEU A 310 15.14 -21.65 -2.90
N ASN A 311 16.01 -22.29 -3.69
CA ASN A 311 15.67 -22.69 -5.06
C ASN A 311 14.50 -23.71 -5.11
N SER A 312 14.25 -24.43 -4.02
CA SER A 312 12.99 -25.13 -3.80
C SER A 312 11.97 -24.16 -3.18
N ASP A 313 10.93 -23.79 -3.91
CA ASP A 313 9.81 -23.00 -3.38
C ASP A 313 8.95 -23.79 -2.36
N ASP A 314 9.34 -25.01 -2.01
CA ASP A 314 8.71 -25.83 -0.98
C ASP A 314 9.40 -25.67 0.38
N TYR A 315 8.91 -24.68 1.13
CA TYR A 315 9.45 -24.35 2.44
C TYR A 315 9.25 -25.45 3.50
N LEU A 316 8.23 -26.32 3.36
CA LEU A 316 8.02 -27.41 4.31
C LEU A 316 9.06 -28.52 4.08
N MET A 317 9.36 -28.82 2.82
CA MET A 317 10.45 -29.72 2.47
C MET A 317 11.81 -29.19 2.95
N LEU A 318 12.08 -27.89 2.80
CA LEU A 318 13.32 -27.29 3.30
C LEU A 318 13.43 -27.35 4.83
N ALA A 319 12.32 -27.17 5.56
CA ALA A 319 12.27 -27.34 7.00
C ALA A 319 12.45 -28.82 7.41
N GLU A 320 11.89 -29.77 6.66
CA GLU A 320 12.12 -31.22 6.84
C GLU A 320 13.60 -31.56 6.63
N PHE A 321 14.21 -31.03 5.57
CA PHE A 321 15.64 -31.21 5.32
C PHE A 321 16.48 -30.69 6.49
N PHE A 322 16.15 -29.52 7.06
CA PHE A 322 16.82 -29.01 8.25
C PHE A 322 16.66 -29.96 9.45
N LYS A 323 15.42 -30.39 9.74
CA LYS A 323 15.11 -31.32 10.84
C LYS A 323 15.89 -32.64 10.71
N LEU A 324 15.96 -33.22 9.52
CA LEU A 324 16.71 -34.47 9.26
C LEU A 324 18.22 -34.33 9.49
N ASN A 325 18.80 -33.15 9.21
CA ASN A 325 20.23 -32.93 9.32
C ASN A 325 20.69 -32.43 10.70
N LYS A 326 19.85 -31.65 11.40
CA LYS A 326 20.23 -30.96 12.65
C LYS A 326 19.33 -31.27 13.84
N GLY A 327 18.10 -31.71 13.61
CA GLY A 327 17.09 -31.89 14.65
C GLY A 327 16.32 -30.62 15.00
N ILE A 328 15.19 -30.79 15.70
CA ILE A 328 14.28 -29.69 16.05
C ILE A 328 14.80 -28.81 17.20
N ASN A 329 15.58 -29.39 18.12
CA ASN A 329 16.22 -28.69 19.23
C ASN A 329 17.21 -27.63 18.72
N VAL A 330 17.95 -27.93 17.65
CA VAL A 330 18.86 -26.96 17.03
C VAL A 330 18.08 -25.81 16.39
N PHE A 331 16.89 -26.08 15.83
CA PHE A 331 16.00 -25.03 15.34
C PHE A 331 15.55 -24.10 16.47
N THR A 332 15.06 -24.64 17.59
CA THR A 332 14.59 -23.80 18.70
C THR A 332 15.74 -23.01 19.33
N GLU A 333 16.92 -23.60 19.51
CA GLU A 333 18.13 -22.91 19.96
C GLU A 333 18.56 -21.78 19.01
N LEU A 334 18.56 -22.03 17.69
CA LEU A 334 18.87 -21.03 16.67
C LEU A 334 17.91 -19.84 16.77
N MET A 335 16.61 -20.10 16.92
CA MET A 335 15.60 -19.05 17.03
C MET A 335 15.73 -18.26 18.33
N LYS A 336 15.94 -18.92 19.48
CA LYS A 336 16.19 -18.23 20.77
C LYS A 336 17.43 -17.34 20.70
N ARG A 337 18.45 -17.75 19.95
CA ARG A 337 19.67 -16.97 19.74
C ARG A 337 19.43 -15.75 18.85
N LYS A 338 18.68 -15.90 17.75
CA LYS A 338 18.46 -14.84 16.75
C LYS A 338 17.34 -13.86 17.12
N TRP A 339 16.27 -14.33 17.76
CA TRP A 339 15.08 -13.52 18.09
C TRP A 339 15.19 -12.81 19.44
N LYS A 340 16.29 -12.11 19.67
CA LYS A 340 16.46 -11.28 20.86
C LYS A 340 15.74 -9.94 20.68
N VAL A 341 14.53 -9.86 21.22
CA VAL A 341 13.72 -8.64 21.26
C VAL A 341 13.88 -7.97 22.62
N ASP A 342 14.13 -6.67 22.63
CA ASP A 342 14.24 -5.86 23.84
C ASP A 342 12.89 -5.77 24.59
N ASP A 343 12.91 -5.95 25.90
CA ASP A 343 11.72 -5.83 26.75
C ASP A 343 11.14 -4.41 26.73
N GLU A 344 11.96 -3.37 26.54
CA GLU A 344 11.46 -1.99 26.45
C GLU A 344 10.61 -1.80 25.18
N ILE A 345 10.98 -2.45 24.08
CA ILE A 345 10.20 -2.46 22.83
C ILE A 345 8.87 -3.19 23.05
N LEU A 346 8.87 -4.31 23.77
CA LEU A 346 7.67 -5.10 24.05
C LEU A 346 6.73 -4.37 25.01
N LYS A 347 7.26 -3.75 26.06
CA LYS A 347 6.50 -3.00 27.07
C LYS A 347 5.74 -1.83 26.46
N ASN A 348 6.38 -1.08 25.56
CA ASN A 348 5.78 0.09 24.92
C ASN A 348 5.02 -0.26 23.62
N ASN A 349 4.79 -1.55 23.35
CA ASN A 349 4.21 -1.98 22.09
C ASN A 349 2.69 -1.80 22.04
N GLN A 350 2.24 -0.83 21.24
CA GLN A 350 0.81 -0.54 21.09
C GLN A 350 0.02 -1.68 20.41
N ILE A 351 0.64 -2.51 19.58
CA ILE A 351 -0.06 -3.62 18.92
C ILE A 351 -0.48 -4.66 19.96
N TYR A 352 0.44 -5.11 20.82
CA TYR A 352 0.14 -6.10 21.85
C TYR A 352 -0.80 -5.56 22.92
N SER A 353 -0.62 -4.32 23.37
CA SER A 353 -1.54 -3.70 24.33
C SER A 353 -2.94 -3.52 23.76
N ASN A 354 -3.09 -3.09 22.50
CA ASN A 354 -4.40 -2.98 21.86
C ASN A 354 -5.07 -4.35 21.67
N ILE A 355 -4.33 -5.40 21.31
CA ILE A 355 -4.87 -6.78 21.27
C ILE A 355 -5.41 -7.19 22.65
N ARG A 356 -4.67 -6.93 23.73
CA ARG A 356 -5.11 -7.24 25.10
C ARG A 356 -6.34 -6.43 25.51
N ARG A 357 -6.44 -5.15 25.09
CA ARG A 357 -7.61 -4.27 25.33
C ARG A 357 -8.91 -4.78 24.72
N LEU A 358 -8.84 -5.55 23.63
CA LEU A 358 -10.02 -6.21 23.05
C LEU A 358 -10.65 -7.24 24.00
N ASN A 359 -9.87 -7.78 24.95
CA ASN A 359 -10.30 -8.70 26.00
C ASN A 359 -11.12 -9.90 25.45
N LEU A 360 -10.52 -10.64 24.52
CA LEU A 360 -11.19 -11.75 23.83
C LEU A 360 -11.10 -13.04 24.64
N PRO A 361 -12.08 -13.97 24.53
CA PRO A 361 -12.02 -15.24 25.26
C PRO A 361 -10.87 -16.15 24.79
N VAL A 362 -10.52 -16.08 23.51
CA VAL A 362 -9.52 -16.95 22.91
C VAL A 362 -8.81 -16.26 21.75
N ILE A 363 -7.50 -16.43 21.71
CA ILE A 363 -6.60 -15.99 20.65
C ILE A 363 -5.81 -17.23 20.20
N TYR A 364 -5.77 -17.49 18.90
CA TYR A 364 -4.91 -18.50 18.31
C TYR A 364 -3.71 -17.85 17.61
N THR A 365 -2.57 -18.53 17.60
CA THR A 365 -1.39 -18.12 16.83
C THR A 365 -0.72 -19.33 16.19
N THR A 366 -0.10 -19.14 15.03
CA THR A 366 0.85 -20.11 14.46
C THR A 366 2.31 -19.73 14.71
N ASN A 367 2.55 -18.68 15.51
CA ASN A 367 3.89 -18.18 15.79
C ASN A 367 4.51 -18.97 16.96
N PHE A 368 5.80 -19.28 16.83
CA PHE A 368 6.55 -19.98 17.87
C PHE A 368 7.08 -19.03 18.94
N ASP A 369 7.31 -17.75 18.59
CA ASP A 369 7.91 -16.75 19.47
C ASP A 369 7.08 -16.47 20.73
N ASN A 370 7.71 -15.91 21.76
CA ASN A 370 7.09 -15.60 23.05
C ASN A 370 6.88 -14.09 23.29
N CYS A 371 6.83 -13.28 22.22
CA CYS A 371 6.78 -11.82 22.37
C CYS A 371 5.48 -11.32 23.02
N PHE A 372 4.35 -11.96 22.71
CA PHE A 372 3.05 -11.57 23.27
C PHE A 372 3.00 -11.90 24.77
N GLU A 373 3.45 -13.09 25.15
CA GLU A 373 3.55 -13.62 26.50
C GLU A 373 4.52 -12.79 27.36
N ARG A 374 5.67 -12.41 26.79
CA ARG A 374 6.61 -11.49 27.46
C ARG A 374 5.98 -10.12 27.65
N SER A 375 5.27 -9.58 26.65
CA SER A 375 4.63 -8.26 26.77
C SER A 375 3.60 -8.18 27.90
N GLN A 376 2.86 -9.26 28.19
CA GLN A 376 1.89 -9.29 29.28
C GLN A 376 2.52 -9.39 30.69
N ASN A 377 3.75 -9.88 30.78
CA ASN A 377 4.51 -9.94 32.04
C ASN A 377 5.17 -8.60 32.39
N LEU A 378 5.30 -7.71 31.40
CA LEU A 378 5.92 -6.39 31.54
C LEU A 378 4.90 -5.27 31.85
N ASP A 379 3.60 -5.56 31.73
CA ASP A 379 2.50 -4.62 31.92
C ASP A 379 1.24 -5.31 32.45
N ASP A 380 0.76 -4.89 33.62
CA ASP A 380 -0.42 -5.41 34.30
C ASP A 380 -1.70 -4.58 34.06
N ILE A 381 -1.62 -3.54 33.22
CA ILE A 381 -2.73 -2.62 32.96
C ILE A 381 -3.88 -3.32 32.23
N TYR A 382 -3.57 -4.28 31.35
CA TYR A 382 -4.57 -4.91 30.49
C TYR A 382 -4.79 -6.40 30.83
N PRO A 383 -5.90 -7.02 30.38
CA PRO A 383 -6.16 -8.44 30.61
C PRO A 383 -4.98 -9.33 30.16
N ARG A 384 -4.70 -10.35 30.96
CA ARG A 384 -3.70 -11.39 30.66
C ARG A 384 -4.36 -12.62 30.05
N TYR A 385 -3.55 -13.41 29.36
CA TYR A 385 -3.97 -14.68 28.77
C TYR A 385 -3.10 -15.82 29.31
N GLU A 386 -3.72 -16.98 29.51
CA GLU A 386 -3.02 -18.24 29.78
C GLU A 386 -2.55 -18.85 28.47
N THR A 387 -1.25 -19.15 28.39
CA THR A 387 -0.66 -19.77 27.21
C THR A 387 -0.95 -21.27 27.20
N VAL A 388 -1.50 -21.75 26.09
CA VAL A 388 -1.80 -23.17 25.86
C VAL A 388 -1.04 -23.64 24.63
N PHE A 389 -0.11 -24.57 24.81
CA PHE A 389 0.70 -25.17 23.74
C PHE A 389 0.58 -26.71 23.69
N ASP A 390 -0.05 -27.31 24.69
CA ASP A 390 -0.31 -28.74 24.81
C ASP A 390 -1.56 -29.02 25.68
N LEU A 391 -1.82 -30.30 25.97
CA LEU A 391 -2.97 -30.71 26.77
C LEU A 391 -2.79 -30.39 28.27
N ASP A 392 -1.58 -30.49 28.81
CA ASP A 392 -1.32 -30.27 30.23
C ASP A 392 -1.48 -28.79 30.60
N SER A 393 -0.96 -27.88 29.77
CA SER A 393 -1.19 -26.43 29.90
C SER A 393 -2.67 -26.07 29.76
N PHE A 394 -3.43 -26.80 28.94
CA PHE A 394 -4.88 -26.60 28.86
C PHE A 394 -5.59 -26.99 30.16
N ILE A 395 -5.25 -28.14 30.76
CA ILE A 395 -5.92 -28.64 31.96
C ILE A 395 -5.61 -27.78 33.19
N THR A 396 -4.38 -27.26 33.28
CA THR A 396 -3.88 -26.55 34.47
C THR A 396 -4.12 -25.03 34.49
N ARG A 397 -4.68 -24.47 33.41
CA ARG A 397 -4.91 -23.02 33.25
C ARG A 397 -5.88 -22.42 34.28
N ASP A 398 -5.80 -21.10 34.48
CA ASP A 398 -6.86 -20.32 35.15
C ASP A 398 -8.01 -19.99 34.17
N ASP A 399 -9.17 -20.61 34.37
CA ASP A 399 -10.38 -20.37 33.57
C ASP A 399 -10.95 -18.95 33.66
N LYS A 400 -10.47 -18.11 34.59
CA LYS A 400 -10.84 -16.68 34.65
C LYS A 400 -10.15 -15.84 33.58
N LEU A 401 -9.06 -16.34 33.01
CA LEU A 401 -8.26 -15.64 32.01
C LEU A 401 -8.64 -16.10 30.59
N GLY A 402 -8.36 -15.25 29.60
CA GLY A 402 -8.47 -15.64 28.20
C GLY A 402 -7.42 -16.69 27.83
N ARG A 403 -7.65 -17.46 26.76
CA ARG A 403 -6.70 -18.47 26.28
C ARG A 403 -5.87 -17.95 25.12
N TYR A 404 -4.54 -18.09 25.18
CA TYR A 404 -3.62 -17.85 24.08
C TYR A 404 -3.08 -19.19 23.56
N MET A 405 -3.66 -19.67 22.46
CA MET A 405 -3.47 -21.00 21.91
C MET A 405 -2.34 -21.00 20.86
N LYS A 406 -1.20 -21.63 21.17
CA LYS A 406 -0.05 -21.73 20.25
C LYS A 406 -0.18 -22.95 19.35
N PHE A 407 -0.91 -22.77 18.26
CA PHE A 407 -1.38 -23.84 17.39
C PHE A 407 -0.25 -24.68 16.78
N HIS A 408 0.90 -24.08 16.48
CA HIS A 408 2.09 -24.79 15.96
C HIS A 408 3.17 -25.03 17.01
N GLY A 409 2.83 -24.89 18.29
CA GLY A 409 3.76 -25.09 19.38
C GLY A 409 4.50 -23.83 19.82
N ASP A 410 5.38 -24.03 20.78
CA ASP A 410 6.06 -23.01 21.53
C ASP A 410 7.58 -23.21 21.49
N ILE A 411 8.33 -22.13 21.25
CA ILE A 411 9.80 -22.19 21.13
C ILE A 411 10.50 -22.70 22.38
N ASP A 412 9.87 -22.60 23.55
CA ASP A 412 10.39 -23.11 24.82
C ASP A 412 10.08 -24.60 25.03
N HIS A 413 9.30 -25.22 24.14
CA HIS A 413 8.84 -26.60 24.24
C HIS A 413 9.00 -27.35 22.91
N ASP A 414 10.21 -27.85 22.64
CA ASP A 414 10.61 -28.50 21.38
C ASP A 414 9.61 -29.54 20.85
N ASN A 415 9.05 -30.38 21.73
CA ASN A 415 8.12 -31.46 21.36
C ASN A 415 6.76 -30.97 20.82
N THR A 416 6.44 -29.69 21.00
CA THR A 416 5.18 -29.10 20.53
C THR A 416 5.28 -28.50 19.13
N ILE A 417 6.51 -28.30 18.64
CA ILE A 417 6.77 -27.57 17.41
C ILE A 417 6.26 -28.33 16.19
N VAL A 418 5.47 -27.66 15.37
CA VAL A 418 5.01 -28.14 14.06
C VAL A 418 5.62 -27.27 12.97
N LEU A 419 6.64 -27.81 12.32
CA LEU A 419 7.52 -27.08 11.41
C LEU A 419 7.73 -27.83 10.08
N SER A 420 7.90 -29.14 10.15
CA SER A 420 8.34 -29.97 9.02
C SER A 420 7.18 -30.58 8.25
N GLU A 421 7.42 -31.04 7.02
CA GLU A 421 6.38 -31.62 6.17
C GLU A 421 5.69 -32.83 6.84
N GLU A 422 6.47 -33.73 7.44
CA GLU A 422 5.96 -34.90 8.17
C GLU A 422 4.98 -34.48 9.27
N GLN A 423 5.33 -33.49 10.07
CA GLN A 423 4.50 -33.01 11.19
C GLN A 423 3.20 -32.33 10.71
N TYR A 424 3.24 -31.65 9.56
CA TYR A 424 2.02 -31.13 8.95
C TYR A 424 1.10 -32.27 8.50
N TYR A 425 1.67 -33.34 7.94
CA TYR A 425 0.91 -34.49 7.48
C TYR A 425 0.28 -35.30 8.61
N GLU A 426 0.98 -35.48 9.73
CA GLU A 426 0.42 -36.10 10.94
C GLU A 426 -0.84 -35.41 11.45
N ARG A 427 -1.00 -34.11 11.16
CA ARG A 427 -2.14 -33.30 11.57
C ARG A 427 -3.27 -33.21 10.54
N MET A 428 -3.18 -33.91 9.41
CA MET A 428 -4.22 -33.87 8.37
C MET A 428 -5.50 -34.63 8.72
N ASP A 429 -5.46 -35.48 9.74
CA ASP A 429 -6.66 -36.15 10.25
C ASP A 429 -7.53 -35.24 11.13
N PHE A 430 -6.95 -34.15 11.64
CA PHE A 430 -7.52 -33.14 12.56
C PHE A 430 -8.00 -33.72 13.89
N ASN A 431 -7.32 -34.75 14.39
CA ASN A 431 -7.60 -35.38 15.68
C ASN A 431 -6.68 -34.90 16.80
N SER A 432 -5.68 -34.06 16.50
CA SER A 432 -4.84 -33.49 17.55
C SER A 432 -5.67 -32.62 18.49
N PHE A 433 -5.23 -32.52 19.75
CA PHE A 433 -5.87 -31.70 20.76
C PHE A 433 -6.12 -30.26 20.28
N MET A 434 -5.11 -29.63 19.65
CA MET A 434 -5.22 -28.27 19.14
C MET A 434 -6.24 -28.14 18.01
N ASP A 435 -6.36 -29.14 17.14
CA ASP A 435 -7.32 -29.14 16.03
C ASP A 435 -8.75 -29.27 16.54
N ILE A 436 -8.98 -30.09 17.58
CA ILE A 436 -10.29 -30.25 18.22
C ILE A 436 -10.71 -28.94 18.91
N CYS A 437 -9.80 -28.33 19.67
CA CYS A 437 -10.06 -27.03 20.30
C CYS A 437 -10.39 -25.95 19.26
N LEU A 438 -9.60 -25.84 18.19
CA LEU A 438 -9.82 -24.84 17.16
C LEU A 438 -11.16 -25.04 16.44
N GLN A 439 -11.53 -26.28 16.13
CA GLN A 439 -12.84 -26.61 15.56
C GLN A 439 -13.97 -26.18 16.47
N SER A 440 -13.89 -26.51 17.76
CA SER A 440 -14.89 -26.14 18.77
C SER A 440 -15.02 -24.62 18.92
N ASP A 441 -13.89 -23.92 19.00
CA ASP A 441 -13.88 -22.48 19.24
C ASP A 441 -14.37 -21.65 18.05
N ILE A 442 -14.11 -22.11 16.82
CA ILE A 442 -14.57 -21.45 15.59
C ILE A 442 -16.04 -21.79 15.30
N MET A 443 -16.55 -22.91 15.81
CA MET A 443 -17.91 -23.35 15.54
C MET A 443 -18.95 -22.32 16.00
N GLY A 444 -19.58 -21.64 15.04
CA GLY A 444 -20.60 -20.61 15.32
C GLY A 444 -20.04 -19.27 15.78
N ARG A 445 -18.72 -19.03 15.68
CA ARG A 445 -18.06 -17.75 15.98
C ARG A 445 -17.44 -17.11 14.75
N SER A 446 -17.29 -15.80 14.78
CA SER A 446 -16.53 -15.05 13.77
C SER A 446 -15.03 -15.18 14.05
N VAL A 447 -14.22 -15.25 13.00
CA VAL A 447 -12.75 -15.26 13.13
C VAL A 447 -12.17 -13.99 12.53
N LEU A 448 -11.26 -13.32 13.24
CA LEU A 448 -10.47 -12.20 12.72
C LEU A 448 -9.01 -12.63 12.56
N PHE A 449 -8.51 -12.66 11.33
CA PHE A 449 -7.12 -12.96 11.01
C PHE A 449 -6.29 -11.67 10.93
N LEU A 450 -5.23 -11.57 11.74
CA LEU A 450 -4.28 -10.45 11.74
C LEU A 450 -2.86 -10.94 11.44
N GLY A 451 -2.17 -10.28 10.51
CA GLY A 451 -0.80 -10.63 10.13
C GLY A 451 -0.64 -12.07 9.62
N TYR A 452 -1.74 -12.71 9.20
CA TYR A 452 -1.78 -14.11 8.77
C TYR A 452 -2.02 -14.21 7.27
N SER A 453 -1.20 -15.00 6.57
CA SER A 453 -1.26 -15.15 5.12
C SER A 453 -2.37 -16.09 4.64
N LEU A 454 -2.99 -16.88 5.53
CA LEU A 454 -3.83 -18.02 5.17
C LEU A 454 -3.13 -18.92 4.13
N SER A 455 -1.80 -19.09 4.19
CA SER A 455 -1.04 -19.96 3.27
C SER A 455 -1.00 -21.41 3.74
N ASP A 456 -1.06 -21.61 5.05
CA ASP A 456 -1.10 -22.89 5.76
C ASP A 456 -2.21 -23.82 5.25
N ILE A 457 -1.83 -25.03 4.85
CA ILE A 457 -2.75 -26.02 4.30
C ILE A 457 -3.68 -26.62 5.35
N ASN A 458 -3.18 -26.83 6.58
CA ASN A 458 -3.95 -27.43 7.67
C ASN A 458 -5.08 -26.49 8.08
N ILE A 459 -4.78 -25.20 8.29
CA ILE A 459 -5.81 -24.20 8.59
C ILE A 459 -6.80 -24.03 7.42
N LYS A 460 -6.34 -24.02 6.17
CA LYS A 460 -7.23 -23.94 5.00
C LYS A 460 -8.21 -25.12 4.96
N LEU A 461 -7.71 -26.34 5.13
CA LEU A 461 -8.50 -27.56 5.05
C LEU A 461 -9.46 -27.67 6.24
N LEU A 462 -9.03 -27.26 7.44
CA LEU A 462 -9.89 -27.17 8.62
C LEU A 462 -11.07 -26.22 8.39
N LEU A 463 -10.79 -24.98 7.94
CA LEU A 463 -11.83 -23.99 7.65
C LEU A 463 -12.79 -24.47 6.55
N TYR A 464 -12.28 -25.18 5.55
CA TYR A 464 -13.10 -25.81 4.52
C TYR A 464 -14.03 -26.90 5.10
N ARG A 465 -13.52 -27.78 5.98
CA ARG A 465 -14.32 -28.82 6.65
C ARG A 465 -15.42 -28.19 7.50
N ILE A 466 -15.09 -27.22 8.35
CA ILE A 466 -16.06 -26.51 9.20
C ILE A 466 -17.18 -25.90 8.35
N ARG A 467 -16.82 -25.23 7.24
CA ARG A 467 -17.80 -24.64 6.32
C ARG A 467 -18.69 -25.64 5.63
N ARG A 468 -18.12 -26.77 5.20
CA ARG A 468 -18.88 -27.85 4.58
C ARG A 468 -19.90 -28.43 5.57
N THR A 469 -19.53 -28.56 6.84
CA THR A 469 -20.45 -28.97 7.91
C THR A 469 -21.59 -27.97 8.12
N MET A 470 -21.34 -26.68 7.89
CA MET A 470 -22.33 -25.60 8.08
C MET A 470 -23.05 -25.15 6.80
N LYS A 471 -22.97 -25.88 5.68
CA LYS A 471 -23.36 -25.41 4.35
C LYS A 471 -24.80 -24.85 4.24
N ASP A 472 -25.73 -25.38 5.02
CA ASP A 472 -27.14 -24.97 5.02
C ASP A 472 -27.52 -24.09 6.23
N GLN A 473 -26.52 -23.62 6.99
CA GLN A 473 -26.69 -22.84 8.20
C GLN A 473 -26.19 -21.41 8.01
N LYS A 474 -26.68 -20.50 8.86
CA LYS A 474 -26.17 -19.12 8.89
C LYS A 474 -24.78 -19.12 9.55
N VAL A 475 -23.74 -19.07 8.73
CA VAL A 475 -22.35 -18.98 9.21
C VAL A 475 -22.00 -17.53 9.55
N PRO A 476 -21.40 -17.25 10.72
CA PRO A 476 -20.88 -15.91 11.03
C PRO A 476 -19.86 -15.44 9.98
N GLU A 477 -19.83 -14.13 9.72
CA GLU A 477 -18.84 -13.55 8.83
C GLU A 477 -17.48 -13.55 9.53
N SER A 478 -16.45 -14.07 8.86
CA SER A 478 -15.05 -13.93 9.32
C SER A 478 -14.36 -12.80 8.57
N TYR A 479 -13.25 -12.32 9.10
CA TYR A 479 -12.53 -11.14 8.64
C TYR A 479 -11.04 -11.41 8.53
N ILE A 480 -10.38 -10.81 7.56
CA ILE A 480 -8.92 -10.75 7.48
C ILE A 480 -8.48 -9.32 7.26
N PHE A 481 -7.57 -8.84 8.09
CA PHE A 481 -6.97 -7.52 7.92
C PHE A 481 -5.80 -7.58 6.94
N VAL A 482 -5.75 -6.66 5.99
CA VAL A 482 -4.65 -6.54 5.03
C VAL A 482 -4.23 -5.08 4.85
N ASP A 483 -2.92 -4.85 4.75
CA ASP A 483 -2.31 -3.55 4.47
C ASP A 483 -2.32 -3.21 2.96
N LYS A 484 -2.43 -4.24 2.11
CA LYS A 484 -2.34 -4.12 0.66
C LYS A 484 -3.59 -4.68 -0.02
N PRO A 485 -4.11 -4.02 -1.08
CA PRO A 485 -5.24 -4.55 -1.83
C PRO A 485 -4.83 -5.78 -2.62
N ASP A 486 -5.71 -6.78 -2.62
CA ASP A 486 -5.64 -7.94 -3.52
C ASP A 486 -7.07 -8.33 -3.88
N ASP A 487 -7.56 -7.83 -5.00
CA ASP A 487 -8.93 -8.05 -5.46
C ASP A 487 -9.21 -9.52 -5.72
N ILE A 488 -8.23 -10.26 -6.25
CA ILE A 488 -8.38 -11.67 -6.58
C ILE A 488 -8.55 -12.46 -5.30
N ARG A 489 -7.62 -12.30 -4.36
CA ARG A 489 -7.67 -12.99 -3.07
C ARG A 489 -8.90 -12.57 -2.28
N SER A 490 -9.26 -11.29 -2.26
CA SER A 490 -10.42 -10.79 -1.51
C SER A 490 -11.73 -11.37 -2.03
N ARG A 491 -11.92 -11.43 -3.36
CA ARG A 491 -13.10 -12.05 -3.96
C ARG A 491 -13.16 -13.55 -3.69
N VAL A 492 -12.03 -14.26 -3.84
CA VAL A 492 -11.97 -15.70 -3.57
C VAL A 492 -12.25 -15.99 -2.10
N LEU A 493 -11.62 -15.26 -1.17
CA LEU A 493 -11.86 -15.40 0.27
C LEU A 493 -13.31 -15.12 0.64
N ALA A 494 -13.93 -14.06 0.10
CA ALA A 494 -15.32 -13.74 0.39
C ALA A 494 -16.28 -14.81 -0.16
N GLN A 495 -16.09 -15.25 -1.41
CA GLN A 495 -17.03 -16.16 -2.08
C GLN A 495 -16.87 -17.62 -1.67
N THR A 496 -15.63 -18.10 -1.52
CA THR A 496 -15.35 -19.52 -1.24
C THR A 496 -15.15 -19.79 0.25
N LYS A 497 -14.59 -18.80 0.97
CA LYS A 497 -14.23 -18.92 2.37
C LYS A 497 -14.92 -17.92 3.27
N GLY A 498 -15.94 -17.17 2.81
CA GLY A 498 -16.77 -16.24 3.59
C GLY A 498 -15.96 -15.42 4.61
N ILE A 499 -14.74 -15.07 4.21
CA ILE A 499 -13.81 -14.22 4.94
C ILE A 499 -13.79 -12.91 4.18
N ARG A 500 -14.28 -11.85 4.82
CA ARG A 500 -14.23 -10.49 4.29
C ARG A 500 -12.86 -9.90 4.51
N THR A 501 -12.30 -9.31 3.46
CA THR A 501 -11.06 -8.55 3.57
C THR A 501 -11.35 -7.15 4.12
N VAL A 502 -10.61 -6.74 5.15
CA VAL A 502 -10.61 -5.38 5.66
C VAL A 502 -9.30 -4.72 5.24
N LEU A 503 -9.39 -3.89 4.19
CA LEU A 503 -8.24 -3.19 3.63
C LEU A 503 -7.92 -1.93 4.43
N SER A 504 -6.66 -1.78 4.84
CA SER A 504 -6.20 -0.56 5.50
C SER A 504 -6.27 0.66 4.57
N PRO A 505 -6.67 1.83 5.09
CA PRO A 505 -6.49 3.10 4.37
C PRO A 505 -5.02 3.52 4.25
N MET A 506 -4.13 2.99 5.09
CA MET A 506 -2.70 3.30 5.14
C MET A 506 -1.87 2.30 4.30
N THR A 507 -0.64 2.70 3.95
CA THR A 507 0.28 1.88 3.13
C THR A 507 1.38 1.18 3.95
N ASN A 508 1.78 1.73 5.09
CA ASN A 508 2.78 1.11 5.96
C ASN A 508 2.16 -0.01 6.79
N ARG A 509 2.74 -1.22 6.78
CA ARG A 509 2.20 -2.39 7.49
C ARG A 509 2.11 -2.21 9.01
N LYS A 510 3.15 -1.68 9.65
CA LYS A 510 3.19 -1.54 11.11
C LYS A 510 2.17 -0.51 11.57
N GLU A 511 2.17 0.65 10.92
CA GLU A 511 1.23 1.74 11.23
C GLU A 511 -0.21 1.34 10.93
N SER A 512 -0.46 0.67 9.80
CA SER A 512 -1.80 0.20 9.42
C SER A 512 -2.38 -0.80 10.41
N LEU A 513 -1.61 -1.80 10.84
CA LEU A 513 -2.06 -2.77 11.85
C LEU A 513 -2.32 -2.11 13.20
N ASN A 514 -1.42 -1.23 13.64
CA ASN A 514 -1.61 -0.50 14.88
C ASN A 514 -2.86 0.38 14.84
N LYS A 515 -3.04 1.13 13.74
CA LYS A 515 -4.22 1.98 13.54
C LYS A 515 -5.51 1.18 13.50
N PHE A 516 -5.52 0.04 12.82
CA PHE A 516 -6.68 -0.85 12.79
C PHE A 516 -7.08 -1.37 14.17
N LEU A 517 -6.10 -1.82 14.97
CA LEU A 517 -6.34 -2.24 16.35
C LEU A 517 -6.82 -1.08 17.23
N GLN A 518 -6.23 0.11 17.06
CA GLN A 518 -6.66 1.31 17.76
C GLN A 518 -8.10 1.68 17.40
N ASP A 519 -8.48 1.63 16.12
CA ASP A 519 -9.86 1.89 15.67
C ASP A 519 -10.87 0.91 16.30
N LEU A 520 -10.51 -0.37 16.38
CA LEU A 520 -11.34 -1.38 17.06
C LEU A 520 -11.51 -1.06 18.54
N VAL A 521 -10.44 -0.64 19.22
CA VAL A 521 -10.50 -0.32 20.65
C VAL A 521 -11.29 0.96 20.91
N GLU A 522 -11.06 2.02 20.12
CA GLU A 522 -11.81 3.28 20.24
C GLU A 522 -13.31 3.07 20.02
N GLU A 523 -13.69 2.26 19.02
CA GLU A 523 -15.09 1.91 18.77
C GLU A 523 -15.66 1.02 19.88
N LEU A 524 -14.89 0.07 20.41
CA LEU A 524 -15.29 -0.76 21.55
C LEU A 524 -15.52 0.08 22.82
N GLU A 525 -14.68 1.08 23.07
CA GLU A 525 -14.82 1.99 24.22
C GLU A 525 -16.06 2.87 24.07
N LYS A 526 -16.40 3.34 22.86
CA LYS A 526 -17.67 4.04 22.60
C LYS A 526 -18.87 3.17 22.95
N ARG A 527 -18.90 1.91 22.46
CA ARG A 527 -19.99 0.96 22.73
C ARG A 527 -20.13 0.56 24.21
N LYS A 528 -19.11 0.75 25.03
CA LYS A 528 -19.16 0.51 26.49
C LYS A 528 -19.72 1.71 27.27
N ASN A 529 -19.60 2.91 26.70
CA ASN A 529 -20.07 4.16 27.30
C ASN A 529 -21.50 4.52 26.89
N GLU A 530 -22.00 3.91 25.81
CA GLU A 530 -23.42 3.85 25.41
C GLU A 530 -24.16 2.75 26.19
#